data_AF-A0A7S0HHP3-F1
#
_entry.id   AF-A0A7S0HHP3-F1
#
_cell.length_a   1.000
_cell.length_b   1.000
_cell.length_c   1.000
_cell.angle_alpha   90.00
_cell.angle_beta   90.00
_cell.angle_gamma   90.00
#
_symmetry.space_group_name_H-M   'P 1'
#
loop_
_entity.id
_entity.type
_entity.pdbx_description
1 polymer ?
#
loop_
_entity_poly.entity_id
_entity_poly.type
_entity_poly.pdbx_seq_one_letter_code
_entity_poly.pdbx_strand_id
1 'polypeptide(L)'
;LLSVMIGIDGKYLKIKVTSTGPGLTVKHDSSLDLSLSDMVDRMVSLCQYYVRVVRFTELRQHYEFGLVNHALCAALQELLREYLILVAQLEFQFAMSKLTLQKFWYYVQPAMHTLRALYELVEAVESSSKNGKSASRGGALLNVLHAYANAASGEQYA
;
A
#
# COMPACT_ATOMS: atom_id res chain seq x y z
N LEU A 1 13.13 2.16 10.16
CA LEU A 1 12.63 2.58 8.84
C LEU A 1 12.37 1.36 7.97
N LEU A 2 13.40 0.57 7.63
CA LEU A 2 13.26 -0.65 6.83
C LEU A 2 12.34 -1.72 7.47
N SER A 3 12.42 -1.91 8.79
CA SER A 3 11.50 -2.81 9.52
C SER A 3 10.03 -2.34 9.45
N VAL A 4 9.80 -1.02 9.44
CA VAL A 4 8.44 -0.44 9.35
C VAL A 4 7.84 -0.65 7.97
N MET A 5 8.67 -0.71 6.93
CA MET A 5 8.22 -0.99 5.55
C MET A 5 7.68 -2.41 5.35
N ILE A 6 8.01 -3.33 6.27
CA ILE A 6 7.49 -4.71 6.32
C ILE A 6 6.31 -4.81 7.30
N GLY A 7 5.92 -3.70 7.95
CA GLY A 7 4.86 -3.69 8.96
C GLY A 7 5.30 -4.14 10.35
N ILE A 8 6.62 -4.18 10.62
CA ILE A 8 7.18 -4.52 11.94
C ILE A 8 7.53 -3.23 12.69
N ASP A 9 7.21 -3.19 13.98
CA ASP A 9 7.56 -2.07 14.86
C ASP A 9 9.07 -1.78 14.81
N GLY A 10 9.43 -0.52 14.54
CA GLY A 10 10.80 -0.06 14.49
C GLY A 10 11.27 0.52 15.82
N LYS A 11 12.58 0.48 16.08
CA LYS A 11 13.22 1.06 17.29
C LYS A 11 12.87 2.54 17.54
N TYR A 12 12.56 3.29 16.48
CA TYR A 12 12.21 4.72 16.53
C TYR A 12 10.78 5.02 16.04
N LEU A 13 10.03 4.01 15.62
CA LEU A 13 8.77 4.18 14.90
C LEU A 13 7.81 3.08 15.37
N LYS A 14 6.84 3.45 16.22
CA LYS A 14 5.81 2.53 16.71
C LYS A 14 4.58 2.62 15.82
N ILE A 15 4.11 1.48 15.33
CA ILE A 15 2.91 1.35 14.51
C ILE A 15 1.72 1.34 15.46
N LYS A 16 0.91 2.41 15.47
CA LYS A 16 -0.34 2.44 16.24
C LYS A 16 -1.51 2.21 15.29
N VAL A 17 -2.17 1.06 15.42
CA VAL A 17 -3.40 0.74 14.67
C VAL A 17 -4.57 1.45 15.35
N THR A 18 -5.19 2.42 14.67
CA THR A 18 -6.34 3.15 15.20
C THR A 18 -7.65 2.43 14.84
N SER A 19 -8.59 2.41 15.79
CA SER A 19 -9.86 1.66 15.75
C SER A 19 -10.91 2.17 14.76
N THR A 20 -10.71 3.33 14.13
CA THR A 20 -11.68 3.96 13.21
C THR A 20 -11.26 3.93 11.73
N GLY A 21 -10.19 3.21 11.41
CA GLY A 21 -9.59 3.11 10.07
C GLY A 21 -8.07 3.00 10.19
N PRO A 22 -7.37 2.29 9.29
CA PRO A 22 -5.96 1.97 9.46
C PRO A 22 -5.07 3.18 9.09
N GLY A 23 -5.10 4.24 9.90
CA GLY A 23 -4.07 5.26 9.88
C GLY A 23 -2.93 4.83 10.78
N LEU A 24 -1.76 4.51 10.22
CA LEU A 24 -0.51 4.43 10.99
C LEU A 24 -0.17 5.84 11.45
N THR A 25 -0.37 6.15 12.73
CA THR A 25 0.16 7.39 13.28
C THR A 25 1.53 7.12 13.87
N VAL A 26 2.57 7.68 13.26
CA VAL A 26 3.92 7.67 13.81
C VAL A 26 4.08 8.84 14.76
N LYS A 27 4.62 8.58 15.96
CA LYS A 27 5.13 9.62 16.84
C LYS A 27 6.62 9.79 16.58
N HIS A 28 7.01 10.92 16.02
CA HIS A 28 8.43 11.30 15.88
C HIS A 28 8.96 11.84 17.22
N ASP A 29 10.26 11.68 17.44
CA ASP A 29 10.98 12.39 18.50
C ASP A 29 11.21 13.84 18.03
N SER A 30 10.92 14.83 18.89
CA SER A 30 10.96 16.26 18.56
C SER A 30 12.36 16.81 18.24
N SER A 31 13.39 15.96 18.31
CA SER A 31 14.77 16.28 17.96
C SER A 31 15.15 15.93 16.52
N LEU A 32 14.24 15.38 15.70
CA LEU A 32 14.52 15.09 14.29
C LEU A 32 14.51 16.36 13.43
N ASP A 33 15.43 16.43 12.48
CA ASP A 33 15.44 17.48 11.46
C ASP A 33 14.16 17.43 10.60
N LEU A 34 13.65 18.60 10.19
CA LEU A 34 12.37 18.75 9.49
C LEU A 34 12.37 17.97 8.16
N SER A 35 13.51 17.94 7.47
CA SER A 35 13.69 17.20 6.21
C SER A 35 13.57 15.67 6.39
N LEU A 36 14.09 15.16 7.51
CA LEU A 36 14.00 13.76 7.88
C LEU A 36 12.57 13.40 8.31
N SER A 37 11.91 14.28 9.06
CA SER A 37 10.51 14.09 9.47
C SER A 37 9.60 13.94 8.25
N ASP A 38 9.69 14.84 7.28
CA ASP A 38 8.90 14.79 6.05
C ASP A 38 9.13 13.50 5.26
N MET A 39 10.38 13.04 5.20
CA MET A 39 10.69 11.79 4.50
C MET A 39 10.08 10.59 5.22
N VAL A 40 10.15 10.56 6.55
CA VAL A 40 9.54 9.50 7.34
C VAL A 40 8.01 9.53 7.19
N ASP A 41 7.37 10.69 7.22
CA ASP A 41 5.92 10.80 7.04
C ASP A 41 5.46 10.24 5.70
N ARG A 42 6.16 10.56 4.62
CA ARG A 42 5.87 10.00 3.29
C ARG A 42 6.02 8.47 3.25
N MET A 43 7.02 7.94 3.96
CA MET A 43 7.21 6.50 4.07
C MET A 43 6.15 5.83 4.94
N VAL A 44 5.65 6.51 5.96
CA VAL A 44 4.54 6.01 6.79
C VAL A 44 3.28 5.88 5.94
N SER A 45 2.97 6.88 5.13
CA SER A 45 1.85 6.81 4.17
C SER A 45 2.01 5.63 3.21
N LEU A 46 3.22 5.35 2.74
CA LEU A 46 3.49 4.15 1.93
C LEU A 46 3.16 2.85 2.67
N CYS A 47 3.57 2.75 3.94
CA CYS A 47 3.29 1.57 4.77
C CYS A 47 1.78 1.41 5.00
N GLN A 48 1.03 2.52 5.15
CA GLN A 48 -0.43 2.48 5.25
C GLN A 48 -1.08 1.88 4.01
N TYR A 49 -0.64 2.30 2.82
CA TYR A 49 -1.14 1.75 1.55
C TYR A 49 -0.88 0.25 1.47
N TYR A 50 0.35 -0.18 1.77
CA TYR A 50 0.72 -1.60 1.80
C TYR A 50 -0.18 -2.41 2.76
N VAL A 51 -0.29 -1.99 4.02
CA VAL A 51 -1.09 -2.69 5.04
C VAL A 51 -2.56 -2.77 4.64
N ARG A 52 -3.12 -1.70 4.05
CA ARG A 52 -4.51 -1.69 3.60
C ARG A 52 -4.74 -2.71 2.49
N VAL A 53 -3.86 -2.74 1.48
CA VAL A 53 -3.98 -3.66 0.35
C VAL A 53 -3.82 -5.11 0.81
N VAL A 54 -2.84 -5.40 1.68
CA VAL A 54 -2.67 -6.74 2.27
C VAL A 54 -3.94 -7.17 3.00
N ARG A 55 -4.47 -6.34 3.90
CA ARG A 55 -5.70 -6.66 4.64
C ARG A 55 -6.90 -6.88 3.73
N PHE A 56 -7.03 -6.10 2.66
CA PHE A 56 -8.08 -6.32 1.67
C PHE A 56 -7.95 -7.71 1.02
N THR A 57 -6.73 -8.08 0.60
CA THR A 57 -6.51 -9.41 0.02
C THR A 57 -6.87 -10.51 1.01
N GLU A 58 -6.46 -10.41 2.28
CA GLU A 58 -6.79 -11.40 3.31
C GLU A 58 -8.30 -11.54 3.55
N LEU A 59 -9.02 -10.42 3.67
CA LEU A 59 -10.46 -10.44 3.93
C LEU A 59 -11.25 -11.00 2.74
N ARG A 60 -10.81 -10.71 1.51
CA ARG A 60 -11.49 -11.07 0.27
C ARG A 60 -11.05 -12.42 -0.31
N GLN A 61 -10.20 -13.19 0.38
CA GLN A 61 -9.80 -14.55 -0.02
C GLN A 61 -10.85 -15.64 0.25
N HIS A 62 -11.99 -15.30 0.88
CA HIS A 62 -13.07 -16.26 1.11
C HIS A 62 -13.74 -16.65 -0.22
N TYR A 63 -14.07 -17.93 -0.37
CA TYR A 63 -14.76 -18.49 -1.56
C TYR A 63 -16.05 -17.73 -1.94
N GLU A 64 -16.65 -17.05 -0.97
CA GLU A 64 -17.87 -16.27 -1.14
C GLU A 64 -17.68 -15.08 -2.10
N PHE A 65 -16.46 -14.63 -2.42
CA PHE A 65 -16.27 -13.44 -3.26
C PHE A 65 -16.17 -13.72 -4.78
N GLY A 66 -16.10 -14.99 -5.19
CA GLY A 66 -16.14 -15.41 -6.59
C GLY A 66 -14.82 -15.22 -7.36
N LEU A 67 -14.73 -15.84 -8.54
CA LEU A 67 -13.48 -16.00 -9.30
C LEU A 67 -12.79 -14.69 -9.69
N VAL A 68 -13.55 -13.66 -10.10
CA VAL A 68 -12.98 -12.35 -10.49
C VAL A 68 -12.28 -11.69 -9.31
N ASN A 69 -12.86 -11.78 -8.12
CA ASN A 69 -12.24 -11.23 -6.92
C ASN A 69 -11.00 -12.02 -6.50
N HIS A 70 -11.00 -13.35 -6.65
CA HIS A 70 -9.79 -14.16 -6.43
C HIS A 70 -8.67 -13.82 -7.41
N ALA A 71 -8.99 -13.63 -8.70
CA ALA A 71 -8.02 -13.19 -9.70
C ALA A 71 -7.45 -11.81 -9.38
N LEU A 72 -8.30 -10.87 -8.94
CA LEU A 72 -7.87 -9.56 -8.46
C LEU A 72 -6.93 -9.70 -7.24
N CYS A 73 -7.29 -10.50 -6.25
CA CYS A 73 -6.44 -10.74 -5.08
C CYS A 73 -5.09 -11.35 -5.46
N ALA A 74 -5.06 -12.28 -6.42
CA ALA A 74 -3.82 -12.87 -6.92
C ALA A 74 -2.92 -11.82 -7.60
N ALA A 75 -3.49 -10.96 -8.45
CA ALA A 75 -2.76 -9.86 -9.08
C ALA A 75 -2.24 -8.84 -8.05
N LEU A 76 -3.05 -8.50 -7.03
CA LEU A 76 -2.60 -7.64 -5.93
C LEU A 76 -1.44 -8.28 -5.16
N GLN A 77 -1.51 -9.58 -4.87
CA GLN A 77 -0.43 -10.30 -4.18
C GLN A 77 0.87 -10.35 -4.98
N GLU A 78 0.79 -10.47 -6.31
CA GLU A 78 1.95 -10.42 -7.19
C GLU A 78 2.65 -9.04 -7.11
N LEU A 79 1.90 -7.95 -7.22
CA LEU A 79 2.43 -6.59 -7.09
C LEU A 79 2.99 -6.31 -5.69
N LEU A 80 2.32 -6.81 -4.63
CA LEU A 80 2.84 -6.73 -3.27
C LEU A 80 4.15 -7.50 -3.10
N ARG A 81 4.33 -8.61 -3.84
CA ARG A 81 5.57 -9.39 -3.81
C ARG A 81 6.73 -8.63 -4.46
N GLU A 82 6.49 -7.94 -5.57
CA GLU A 82 7.49 -7.06 -6.20
C GLU A 82 7.96 -5.97 -5.23
N TYR A 83 7.05 -5.37 -4.47
CA TYR A 83 7.40 -4.43 -3.41
C TYR A 83 8.27 -5.07 -2.33
N LEU A 84 7.98 -6.29 -1.87
CA LEU A 84 8.82 -6.98 -0.89
C LEU A 84 10.21 -7.30 -1.43
N ILE A 85 10.34 -7.62 -2.72
CA ILE A 85 11.64 -7.81 -3.38
C ILE A 85 12.45 -6.51 -3.35
N LEU A 86 11.82 -5.36 -3.66
CA LEU A 86 12.47 -4.05 -3.56
C LEU A 86 12.96 -3.78 -2.13
N VAL A 87 12.13 -4.05 -1.11
CA VAL A 87 12.52 -3.87 0.30
C VAL A 87 13.72 -4.74 0.65
N ALA A 88 13.73 -6.01 0.22
CA ALA A 88 14.86 -6.91 0.45
C ALA A 88 16.15 -6.43 -0.24
N GLN A 89 16.04 -5.90 -1.46
CA GLN A 89 17.18 -5.31 -2.18
C GLN A 89 17.72 -4.08 -1.45
N LEU A 90 16.84 -3.23 -0.90
CA LEU A 90 17.24 -2.07 -0.10
C LEU A 90 17.92 -2.50 1.21
N GLU A 91 17.41 -3.54 1.87
CA GLU A 91 18.04 -4.11 3.07
C GLU A 91 19.46 -4.60 2.80
N PHE A 92 19.63 -5.32 1.69
CA PHE A 92 20.94 -5.81 1.28
C PHE A 92 21.93 -4.67 1.01
N GLN A 93 21.49 -3.61 0.32
CA GLN A 93 22.33 -2.42 0.08
C GLN A 93 22.67 -1.67 1.38
N PHE A 94 21.74 -1.67 2.35
CA PHE A 94 21.99 -1.11 3.68
C PHE A 94 23.02 -1.93 4.45
N ALA A 95 22.91 -3.26 4.44
CA ALA A 95 23.88 -4.17 5.06
C ALA A 95 25.29 -4.04 4.45
N MET A 96 25.38 -3.65 3.18
CA MET A 96 26.65 -3.36 2.50
C MET A 96 27.17 -1.93 2.72
N SER A 97 26.51 -1.10 3.55
CA SER A 97 26.83 0.33 3.75
C SER A 97 26.84 1.16 2.45
N LYS A 98 26.10 0.72 1.42
CA LYS A 98 26.01 1.38 0.09
C LYS A 98 24.74 2.20 -0.08
N LEU A 99 23.81 2.09 0.87
CA LEU A 99 22.53 2.78 0.84
C LEU A 99 22.63 4.14 1.53
N THR A 100 22.45 5.21 0.74
CA THR A 100 22.24 6.56 1.26
C THR A 100 20.74 6.86 1.33
N LEU A 101 20.36 7.81 2.17
CA LEU A 101 18.96 8.25 2.32
C LEU A 101 18.36 8.73 0.98
N GLN A 102 19.16 9.43 0.18
CA GLN A 102 18.75 9.93 -1.14
C GLN A 102 18.50 8.78 -2.15
N LYS A 103 19.37 7.76 -2.18
CA LYS A 103 19.18 6.58 -3.02
C LYS A 103 17.95 5.79 -2.59
N PHE A 104 17.80 5.63 -1.28
CA PHE A 104 16.63 4.99 -0.70
C PHE A 104 15.33 5.69 -1.15
N TRP A 105 15.27 7.02 -1.01
CA TRP A 105 14.11 7.82 -1.42
C TRP A 105 13.81 7.67 -2.93
N TYR A 106 14.85 7.72 -3.75
CA TYR A 106 14.75 7.55 -5.20
C TYR A 106 14.17 6.18 -5.60
N TYR A 107 14.67 5.09 -5.01
CA TYR A 107 14.20 3.74 -5.33
C TYR A 107 12.77 3.46 -4.86
N VAL A 108 12.31 4.16 -3.84
CA VAL A 108 10.96 3.97 -3.28
C VAL A 108 9.89 4.75 -4.05
N GLN A 109 10.24 5.78 -4.83
CA GLN A 109 9.27 6.57 -5.61
C GLN A 109 8.36 5.71 -6.51
N PRO A 110 8.88 4.79 -7.35
CA PRO A 110 8.01 3.98 -8.22
C PRO A 110 7.06 3.10 -7.40
N ALA A 111 7.55 2.51 -6.31
CA ALA A 111 6.74 1.70 -5.41
C ALA A 111 5.64 2.53 -4.73
N MET A 112 5.89 3.81 -4.40
CA MET A 112 4.87 4.70 -3.85
C MET A 112 3.72 4.94 -4.81
N HIS A 113 4.01 5.17 -6.08
CA HIS A 113 2.97 5.35 -7.09
C HIS A 113 2.14 4.08 -7.27
N THR A 114 2.79 2.92 -7.40
CA THR A 114 2.09 1.65 -7.54
C THR A 114 1.22 1.35 -6.31
N LEU A 115 1.78 1.39 -5.10
CA LEU A 115 1.01 1.06 -3.89
C LEU A 115 -0.13 2.04 -3.62
N ARG A 116 0.04 3.33 -3.96
CA ARG A 116 -1.05 4.31 -3.89
C ARG A 116 -2.19 3.96 -4.84
N ALA A 117 -1.88 3.63 -6.10
CA ALA A 117 -2.89 3.22 -7.07
C ALA A 117 -3.63 1.95 -6.61
N LEU A 118 -2.92 0.98 -6.02
CA LEU A 118 -3.55 -0.22 -5.45
C LEU A 118 -4.45 0.12 -4.26
N TYR A 119 -4.03 1.04 -3.39
CA TYR A 119 -4.86 1.52 -2.29
C TYR A 119 -6.16 2.18 -2.77
N GLU A 120 -6.07 3.10 -3.74
CA GLU A 120 -7.23 3.80 -4.29
C GLU A 120 -8.19 2.83 -4.99
N LEU A 121 -7.65 1.84 -5.71
CA LEU A 121 -8.45 0.77 -6.30
C LEU A 121 -9.19 -0.06 -5.23
N VAL A 122 -8.49 -0.45 -4.17
CA VAL A 122 -9.08 -1.22 -3.06
C VAL A 122 -10.20 -0.43 -2.37
N GLU A 123 -10.00 0.86 -2.12
CA GLU A 123 -11.03 1.75 -1.56
C GLU A 123 -12.24 1.89 -2.50
N ALA A 124 -12.03 1.98 -3.82
CA ALA A 124 -13.11 2.03 -4.81
C ALA A 124 -13.95 0.73 -4.80
N VAL A 125 -13.29 -0.43 -4.66
CA VAL A 125 -13.98 -1.72 -4.56
C VAL A 125 -14.74 -1.86 -3.24
N GLU A 126 -14.17 -1.43 -2.11
CA GLU A 126 -14.84 -1.50 -0.81
C GLU A 126 -16.01 -0.52 -0.68
N SER A 127 -15.89 0.70 -1.23
CA SER A 127 -16.98 1.69 -1.23
C SER A 127 -18.17 1.25 -2.08
N SER A 128 -17.92 0.59 -3.22
CA SER A 128 -18.95 -0.07 -4.04
C SER A 128 -19.70 -1.18 -3.29
N SER A 129 -19.06 -1.81 -2.31
CA SER A 129 -19.64 -2.92 -1.53
C SER A 129 -20.61 -2.47 -0.41
N LYS A 130 -20.73 -1.16 -0.11
CA LYS A 130 -21.46 -0.65 1.09
C LYS A 130 -23.00 -0.74 1.03
N ASN A 131 -23.62 -1.16 -0.07
CA ASN A 131 -25.09 -1.24 -0.22
C ASN A 131 -25.71 -2.62 0.11
N GLY A 132 -25.11 -3.41 1.00
CA GLY A 132 -25.80 -4.51 1.71
C GLY A 132 -26.22 -5.75 0.91
N LYS A 133 -25.88 -5.87 -0.38
CA LYS A 133 -26.17 -7.07 -1.17
C LYS A 133 -25.06 -7.35 -2.18
N SER A 134 -24.05 -8.16 -1.82
CA SER A 134 -23.24 -8.94 -2.78
C SER A 134 -22.76 -8.25 -4.07
N ALA A 135 -22.66 -6.91 -4.09
CA ALA A 135 -22.73 -6.10 -5.32
C ALA A 135 -21.39 -5.96 -6.03
N SER A 136 -20.35 -6.63 -5.55
CA SER A 136 -19.02 -6.61 -6.16
C SER A 136 -18.59 -8.04 -6.54
N ARG A 137 -19.52 -8.85 -7.03
CA ARG A 137 -19.25 -10.19 -7.59
C ARG A 137 -19.26 -10.12 -9.12
N GLY A 138 -18.29 -10.76 -9.76
CA GLY A 138 -18.27 -10.93 -11.22
C GLY A 138 -18.23 -9.59 -11.98
N GLY A 139 -19.22 -9.37 -12.85
CA GLY A 139 -19.28 -8.21 -13.75
C GLY A 139 -19.34 -6.84 -13.06
N ALA A 140 -19.92 -6.76 -11.87
CA ALA A 140 -19.97 -5.49 -11.14
C ALA A 140 -18.57 -5.06 -10.63
N LEU A 141 -17.72 -6.03 -10.25
CA LEU A 141 -16.32 -5.75 -9.90
C LEU A 141 -15.52 -5.33 -11.13
N LEU A 142 -15.75 -5.97 -12.27
CA LEU A 142 -15.13 -5.57 -13.54
C LEU A 142 -15.53 -4.14 -13.95
N ASN A 143 -16.78 -3.74 -13.73
CA ASN A 143 -17.20 -2.36 -14.00
C ASN A 143 -16.49 -1.34 -13.11
N VAL A 144 -16.27 -1.64 -11.83
CA VAL A 144 -15.49 -0.77 -10.93
C VAL A 144 -14.04 -0.69 -11.39
N LEU A 145 -13.43 -1.83 -11.74
CA LEU A 145 -12.07 -1.88 -12.28
C LEU A 145 -11.94 -1.07 -13.58
N HIS A 146 -12.91 -1.18 -14.49
CA HIS A 146 -12.93 -0.43 -15.74
C HIS A 146 -13.15 1.07 -15.51
N ALA A 147 -14.04 1.45 -14.59
CA ALA A 147 -14.24 2.85 -14.23
C ALA A 147 -12.98 3.46 -13.60
N TYR A 148 -12.31 2.72 -12.72
CA TYR A 148 -11.04 3.12 -12.12
C TYR A 148 -9.92 3.23 -13.19
N ALA A 149 -9.81 2.24 -14.08
CA ALA A 149 -8.82 2.25 -15.16
C ALA A 149 -9.01 3.46 -16.10
N ASN A 150 -10.26 3.82 -16.41
CA ASN A 150 -10.56 5.00 -17.21
C ASN A 150 -10.27 6.30 -16.48
N ALA A 151 -10.55 6.38 -15.18
CA ALA A 151 -10.23 7.54 -14.36
C ALA A 151 -8.70 7.75 -14.26
N ALA A 152 -7.96 6.67 -13.96
CA ALA A 152 -6.50 6.69 -13.88
C ALA A 152 -5.83 6.96 -15.24
N SER A 153 -6.43 6.50 -16.36
CA SER A 153 -5.97 6.84 -17.71
C SER A 153 -6.24 8.31 -18.06
N GLY A 154 -7.32 8.89 -17.53
CA GLY A 154 -7.64 10.31 -17.70
C GLY A 154 -6.61 11.24 -17.03
N GLU A 155 -6.06 10.83 -15.89
CA GLU A 155 -5.00 11.57 -15.19
C GLU A 155 -3.64 11.57 -15.92
N GLN A 156 -3.41 10.66 -16.88
CA GLN A 156 -2.20 10.67 -17.72
C GLN A 156 -2.25 11.69 -18.88
N TYR A 157 -3.41 12.31 -19.14
CA TYR A 157 -3.62 13.26 -20.24
C TYR A 157 -4.10 14.66 -19.79
N ALA A 158 -4.06 14.95 -18.49
CA ALA A 158 -4.36 16.27 -17.93
C ALA A 158 -3.11 16.89 -17.30
#